data_AF-A0A835DYW2-F1
#
_entry.id   AF-A0A835DYW2-F1
#
_cell.length_a   1.000
_cell.length_b   1.000
_cell.length_c   1.000
_cell.angle_alpha   90.00
_cell.angle_beta   90.00
_cell.angle_gamma   90.00
#
_symmetry.space_group_name_H-M   'P 1'
#
loop_
_entity.id
_entity.type
_entity.pdbx_description
1 polymer ?
#
loop_
_entity_poly.entity_id
_entity_poly.type
_entity_poly.pdbx_seq_one_letter_code
_entity_poly.pdbx_strand_id
1 'polypeptide(L)'
;MDSPPPPVLLLLFLLLPITTNGTVSITNRCSYTLWPAAMPVGGGVQLNPGESWILHMPTGTTTGRVWPRTGCTFDAAGSGSCQTGDCGGMLNCTQYGQPPQTIAEFSFGASGQQTDYFDISLVDGFNVPMDFLPAPTNGQGGKGCSKGPRCETNITSQCPTALKAPGGCNNACSVFKQDIYCCTGSSSSNCGPTNYSEVFKRICPDAYSYPEDDSTSTFTCPTGTNYQVVFCPPTNMSANPIAPIPTEPKHKNSSSYARRRVFAVILGSVGSLIMLAVFITFFAYKRRTWRRQEIEEGNEEFGELIGTTDQVHISAATRGNQTIQR
;
A
#
# COMPACT_ATOMS: atom_id res chain seq x y z
N MET A 1 -47.23 -32.48 34.92
CA MET A 1 -45.89 -32.76 34.36
C MET A 1 -45.70 -31.75 33.25
N ASP A 2 -45.19 -30.57 33.61
CA ASP A 2 -44.95 -29.49 32.66
C ASP A 2 -43.50 -29.56 32.21
N SER A 3 -43.31 -29.78 30.92
CA SER A 3 -42.02 -29.85 30.25
C SER A 3 -41.41 -28.44 30.14
N PRO A 4 -40.13 -28.22 30.49
CA PRO A 4 -39.50 -26.92 30.28
C PRO A 4 -39.20 -26.69 28.79
N PRO A 5 -39.25 -25.44 28.29
CA PRO A 5 -38.89 -25.12 26.91
C PRO A 5 -37.38 -25.29 26.68
N PRO A 6 -36.95 -25.59 25.43
CA PRO A 6 -35.54 -25.81 25.12
C PRO A 6 -34.74 -24.50 25.19
N PRO A 7 -33.44 -24.55 25.51
CA PRO A 7 -32.60 -23.37 25.59
C PRO A 7 -32.33 -22.83 24.17
N VAL A 8 -32.78 -21.60 23.92
CA VAL A 8 -32.43 -20.85 22.71
C VAL A 8 -30.97 -20.43 22.84
N LEU A 9 -30.07 -21.16 22.19
CA LEU A 9 -28.65 -20.82 22.11
C LEU A 9 -28.49 -19.60 21.20
N LEU A 10 -28.40 -18.41 21.80
CA LEU A 10 -28.12 -17.16 21.10
C LEU A 10 -26.64 -17.17 20.66
N LEU A 11 -26.37 -17.56 19.41
CA LEU A 11 -25.07 -17.38 18.77
C LEU A 11 -24.82 -15.88 18.55
N LEU A 12 -24.16 -15.23 19.51
CA LEU A 12 -23.52 -13.94 19.26
C LEU A 12 -22.37 -14.17 18.27
N PHE A 13 -22.63 -13.93 16.98
CA PHE A 13 -21.55 -13.71 16.02
C PHE A 13 -20.88 -12.38 16.41
N LEU A 14 -19.76 -12.48 17.13
CA LEU A 14 -18.81 -11.39 17.28
C LEU A 14 -18.31 -11.03 15.87
N LEU A 15 -18.97 -10.06 15.23
CA LEU A 15 -18.47 -9.35 14.06
C LEU A 15 -17.26 -8.52 14.54
N LEU A 16 -16.10 -9.16 14.62
CA LEU A 16 -14.85 -8.44 14.75
C LEU A 16 -14.71 -7.56 13.51
N PRO A 17 -14.56 -6.22 13.66
CA PRO A 17 -14.35 -5.36 12.51
C PRO A 17 -13.04 -5.80 11.84
N ILE A 18 -13.13 -6.28 10.60
CA ILE A 18 -11.96 -6.54 9.77
C ILE A 18 -11.36 -5.17 9.47
N THR A 19 -10.26 -4.83 10.12
CA THR A 19 -9.51 -3.63 9.79
C THR A 19 -8.76 -3.89 8.48
N THR A 20 -9.12 -3.18 7.42
CA THR A 20 -8.42 -3.25 6.13
C THR A 20 -7.30 -2.22 6.11
N ASN A 21 -6.08 -2.62 5.75
CA ASN A 21 -4.90 -1.73 5.75
C ASN A 21 -4.50 -1.24 4.35
N GLY A 22 -5.26 -1.60 3.31
CA GLY A 22 -5.00 -1.13 1.95
C GLY A 22 -5.84 -1.90 0.95
N THR A 23 -5.96 -1.32 -0.25
CA THR A 23 -6.60 -1.98 -1.39
C THR A 23 -5.57 -2.38 -2.43
N VAL A 24 -5.77 -3.52 -3.08
CA VAL A 24 -5.05 -3.91 -4.30
C VAL A 24 -6.03 -3.86 -5.46
N SER A 25 -5.85 -2.91 -6.37
CA SER A 25 -6.63 -2.81 -7.61
C SER A 25 -5.97 -3.62 -8.71
N ILE A 26 -6.65 -4.64 -9.20
CA ILE A 26 -6.16 -5.55 -10.23
C ILE A 26 -6.82 -5.17 -11.55
N THR A 27 -6.04 -4.91 -12.60
CA THR A 27 -6.59 -4.47 -13.89
C THR A 27 -6.08 -5.33 -15.03
N ASN A 28 -6.99 -5.80 -15.89
CA ASN A 28 -6.63 -6.46 -17.13
C ASN A 28 -6.46 -5.42 -18.25
N ARG A 29 -5.23 -5.17 -18.70
CA ARG A 29 -4.94 -4.38 -19.92
C ARG A 29 -4.55 -5.24 -21.11
N CYS A 30 -4.58 -6.56 -20.97
CA CYS A 30 -4.36 -7.47 -22.08
C CYS A 30 -5.52 -7.37 -23.08
N SER A 31 -5.26 -7.74 -24.34
CA SER A 31 -6.28 -7.80 -25.40
C SER A 31 -7.19 -9.03 -25.30
N TYR A 32 -7.03 -9.84 -24.26
CA TYR A 32 -7.73 -11.10 -24.04
C TYR A 32 -8.19 -11.22 -22.59
N THR A 33 -9.18 -12.08 -22.35
CA THR A 33 -9.72 -12.35 -21.02
C THR A 33 -8.68 -13.07 -20.15
N LEU A 34 -8.61 -12.63 -18.89
CA LEU A 34 -7.83 -13.26 -17.85
C LEU A 34 -8.75 -13.75 -16.74
N TRP A 35 -8.28 -14.72 -15.96
CA TRP A 35 -8.93 -15.12 -14.72
C TRP A 35 -7.96 -14.89 -13.58
N PRO A 36 -7.69 -13.65 -13.16
CA PRO A 36 -6.78 -13.43 -12.04
C PRO A 36 -7.27 -14.15 -10.79
N ALA A 37 -6.29 -14.60 -10.02
CA ALA A 37 -6.47 -15.26 -8.75
C ALA A 37 -5.73 -14.49 -7.66
N ALA A 38 -6.24 -14.58 -6.44
CA ALA A 38 -5.69 -13.88 -5.30
C ALA A 38 -5.85 -14.68 -4.01
N MET A 39 -4.81 -14.67 -3.19
CA MET A 39 -4.76 -15.32 -1.88
C MET A 39 -4.15 -14.36 -0.85
N PRO A 40 -4.54 -14.43 0.45
CA PRO A 40 -5.52 -15.35 1.03
C PRO A 40 -6.99 -14.89 0.85
N VAL A 41 -7.21 -13.71 0.27
CA VAL A 41 -8.56 -13.17 0.02
C VAL A 41 -8.79 -12.94 -1.46
N GLY A 42 -10.05 -13.04 -1.88
CA GLY A 42 -10.49 -12.80 -3.25
C GLY A 42 -10.69 -14.08 -4.06
N GLY A 43 -9.74 -15.01 -3.98
CA GLY A 43 -9.83 -16.30 -4.65
C GLY A 43 -9.62 -16.19 -6.15
N GLY A 44 -10.66 -15.88 -6.93
CA GLY A 44 -10.49 -15.58 -8.34
C GLY A 44 -11.76 -15.12 -9.05
N VAL A 45 -11.57 -14.32 -10.10
CA VAL A 45 -12.64 -13.72 -10.92
C VAL A 45 -12.25 -13.76 -12.39
N GLN A 46 -13.22 -13.64 -13.29
CA GLN A 46 -12.95 -13.34 -14.70
C GLN A 46 -12.83 -11.83 -14.89
N LEU A 47 -11.79 -11.39 -15.62
CA LEU A 47 -11.63 -10.01 -16.09
C LEU A 47 -11.46 -10.01 -17.60
N ASN A 48 -12.42 -9.42 -18.31
CA ASN A 48 -12.30 -9.08 -19.72
C ASN A 48 -11.33 -7.91 -19.93
N PRO A 49 -10.88 -7.66 -21.17
CA PRO A 49 -10.03 -6.51 -21.47
C PRO A 49 -10.61 -5.19 -20.94
N GLY A 50 -9.81 -4.47 -20.15
CA GLY A 50 -10.18 -3.18 -19.56
C GLY A 50 -10.91 -3.26 -18.21
N GLU A 51 -11.32 -4.45 -17.77
CA GLU A 51 -11.98 -4.61 -16.47
C GLU A 51 -10.99 -4.61 -15.30
N SER A 52 -11.50 -4.25 -14.12
CA SER A 52 -10.74 -4.17 -12.87
C SER A 52 -11.46 -4.87 -11.73
N TRP A 53 -10.69 -5.36 -10.77
CA TRP A 53 -11.14 -5.99 -9.53
C TRP A 53 -10.40 -5.40 -8.34
N ILE A 54 -11.13 -4.94 -7.33
CA ILE A 54 -10.52 -4.36 -6.13
C ILE A 54 -10.59 -5.38 -5.00
N LEU A 55 -9.42 -5.68 -4.43
CA LEU A 55 -9.28 -6.47 -3.21
C LEU A 55 -9.11 -5.55 -2.00
N HIS A 56 -9.85 -5.87 -0.94
CA HIS A 56 -9.65 -5.28 0.37
C HIS A 56 -8.78 -6.21 1.20
N MET A 57 -7.54 -5.80 1.47
CA MET A 57 -6.58 -6.66 2.15
C MET A 57 -6.73 -6.53 3.67
N PRO A 58 -6.87 -7.66 4.40
CA PRO A 58 -6.81 -7.65 5.85
C PRO A 58 -5.47 -7.11 6.35
N THR A 59 -5.52 -6.38 7.46
CA THR A 59 -4.32 -5.96 8.19
C THR A 59 -3.45 -7.15 8.58
N GLY A 60 -2.12 -7.04 8.37
CA GLY A 60 -1.17 -8.09 8.76
C GLY A 60 -1.12 -9.28 7.81
N THR A 61 -1.63 -9.15 6.57
CA THR A 61 -1.48 -10.20 5.55
C THR A 61 0.00 -10.43 5.28
N THR A 62 0.51 -11.66 5.47
CA THR A 62 1.95 -11.96 5.33
C THR A 62 2.34 -12.78 4.10
N THR A 63 1.36 -13.42 3.44
CA THR A 63 1.58 -14.34 2.30
C THR A 63 0.66 -13.98 1.13
N GLY A 64 0.49 -12.67 0.88
CA GLY A 64 -0.39 -12.17 -0.16
C GLY A 64 0.15 -12.50 -1.55
N ARG A 65 -0.71 -13.02 -2.43
CA ARG A 65 -0.35 -13.32 -3.82
C ARG A 65 -1.48 -12.92 -4.75
N VAL A 66 -1.12 -12.32 -5.88
CA VAL A 66 -2.00 -12.12 -7.04
C VAL A 66 -1.29 -12.67 -8.27
N TRP A 67 -1.97 -13.47 -9.08
CA TRP A 67 -1.41 -13.98 -10.33
C TRP A 67 -2.48 -14.07 -11.43
N PRO A 68 -2.10 -13.91 -12.71
CA PRO A 68 -3.02 -14.09 -13.83
C PRO A 68 -3.11 -15.56 -14.23
N ARG A 69 -4.32 -16.00 -14.58
CA ARG A 69 -4.56 -17.28 -15.25
C ARG A 69 -5.05 -17.05 -16.68
N THR A 70 -4.61 -17.92 -17.59
CA THR A 70 -4.88 -17.80 -19.03
C THR A 70 -5.50 -19.09 -19.58
N GLY A 71 -6.25 -18.97 -20.67
CA GLY A 71 -6.84 -20.12 -21.37
C GLY A 71 -7.77 -20.95 -20.48
N CYS A 72 -8.57 -20.29 -19.64
CA CYS A 72 -9.43 -20.99 -18.69
C CYS A 72 -10.80 -21.33 -19.28
N THR A 73 -11.40 -22.41 -18.77
CA THR A 73 -12.80 -22.75 -18.97
C THR A 73 -13.36 -23.24 -17.64
N PHE A 74 -14.48 -22.67 -17.20
CA PHE A 74 -15.18 -23.05 -15.97
C PHE A 74 -16.65 -23.32 -16.25
N ASP A 75 -17.23 -24.28 -15.53
CA ASP A 75 -18.66 -24.51 -15.48
C ASP A 75 -19.38 -23.52 -14.56
N ALA A 76 -20.70 -23.66 -14.42
CA ALA A 76 -21.52 -22.80 -13.58
C ALA A 76 -21.21 -22.92 -12.07
N ALA A 77 -20.58 -24.03 -11.64
CA ALA A 77 -20.11 -24.22 -10.27
C ALA A 77 -18.70 -23.65 -10.06
N GLY A 78 -18.07 -23.10 -11.11
CA GLY A 78 -16.70 -22.59 -11.06
C GLY A 78 -15.65 -23.69 -11.12
N SER A 79 -15.99 -24.90 -11.55
CA SER A 79 -15.03 -26.01 -11.73
C SER A 79 -14.60 -26.11 -13.19
N GLY A 80 -13.35 -26.47 -13.44
CA GLY A 80 -12.77 -26.42 -14.78
C GLY A 80 -11.25 -26.52 -14.80
N SER A 81 -10.60 -25.76 -15.68
CA SER A 81 -9.14 -25.71 -15.77
C SER A 81 -8.65 -24.44 -16.46
N CYS A 82 -7.38 -24.10 -16.22
CA CYS A 82 -6.62 -23.08 -16.93
C CYS A 82 -5.36 -23.65 -17.57
N GLN A 83 -4.89 -23.04 -18.66
CA GLN A 83 -3.63 -23.42 -19.31
C GLN A 83 -2.41 -23.05 -18.45
N THR A 84 -2.44 -21.90 -17.80
CA THR A 84 -1.35 -21.40 -16.92
C THR A 84 -1.92 -20.88 -15.61
N GLY A 85 -1.22 -21.07 -14.49
CA GLY A 85 -1.62 -20.55 -13.19
C GLY A 85 -2.84 -21.23 -12.57
N ASP A 86 -3.26 -22.38 -13.11
CA ASP A 86 -4.41 -23.13 -12.58
C ASP A 86 -4.23 -23.47 -11.10
N CYS A 87 -5.27 -23.29 -10.30
CA CYS A 87 -5.22 -23.47 -8.85
C CYS A 87 -6.04 -24.70 -8.39
N GLY A 88 -5.93 -25.79 -9.15
CA GLY A 88 -6.63 -27.06 -8.91
C GLY A 88 -8.03 -27.10 -9.52
N GLY A 89 -8.19 -26.49 -10.68
CA GLY A 89 -9.41 -26.55 -11.47
C GLY A 89 -10.57 -25.74 -10.91
N MET A 90 -10.32 -24.77 -10.04
CA MET A 90 -11.36 -23.93 -9.42
C MET A 90 -11.22 -22.47 -9.86
N LEU A 91 -12.34 -21.81 -10.17
CA LEU A 91 -12.38 -20.37 -10.42
C LEU A 91 -11.97 -19.61 -9.16
N ASN A 92 -12.55 -19.98 -8.03
CA ASN A 92 -12.27 -19.41 -6.72
C ASN A 92 -11.12 -20.20 -6.06
N CYS A 93 -9.89 -19.69 -6.16
CA CYS A 93 -8.70 -20.39 -5.68
C CYS A 93 -8.65 -20.48 -4.15
N THR A 94 -8.27 -21.66 -3.65
CA THR A 94 -7.98 -21.92 -2.23
C THR A 94 -6.54 -22.41 -2.00
N GLN A 95 -5.78 -22.54 -3.09
CA GLN A 95 -4.38 -22.93 -3.13
C GLN A 95 -3.66 -22.10 -4.19
N TYR A 96 -2.33 -22.13 -4.17
CA TYR A 96 -1.52 -21.43 -5.18
C TYR A 96 -1.67 -22.05 -6.56
N GLY A 97 -1.45 -21.23 -7.59
CA GLY A 97 -1.49 -21.69 -8.97
C GLY A 97 -0.30 -22.59 -9.33
N GLN A 98 -0.44 -23.33 -10.43
CA GLN A 98 0.65 -24.12 -11.01
C GLN A 98 1.52 -23.27 -11.95
N PRO A 99 2.86 -23.43 -11.92
CA PRO A 99 3.77 -22.84 -12.90
C PRO A 99 3.42 -23.21 -14.37
N PRO A 100 3.68 -22.32 -15.35
CA PRO A 100 4.29 -21.02 -15.18
C PRO A 100 3.27 -19.94 -14.78
N GLN A 101 3.65 -19.07 -13.84
CA GLN A 101 2.83 -17.93 -13.43
C GLN A 101 3.69 -16.75 -12.99
N THR A 102 3.41 -15.57 -13.53
CA THR A 102 3.96 -14.31 -13.01
C THR A 102 3.20 -13.95 -11.73
N ILE A 103 3.89 -13.72 -10.61
CA ILE A 103 3.26 -13.50 -9.31
C ILE A 103 3.56 -12.09 -8.81
N ALA A 104 2.55 -11.38 -8.31
CA ALA A 104 2.73 -10.25 -7.41
C ALA A 104 2.65 -10.78 -5.97
N GLU A 105 3.74 -10.72 -5.22
CA GLU A 105 3.81 -11.15 -3.82
C GLU A 105 3.83 -9.93 -2.90
N PHE A 106 3.15 -10.03 -1.75
CA PHE A 106 3.13 -8.93 -0.80
C PHE A 106 2.86 -9.37 0.64
N SER A 107 3.37 -8.56 1.55
CA SER A 107 3.27 -8.70 2.99
C SER A 107 3.01 -7.32 3.60
N PHE A 108 1.78 -7.07 4.07
CA PHE A 108 1.31 -5.75 4.50
C PHE A 108 1.23 -5.65 6.01
N GLY A 109 2.06 -4.80 6.61
CA GLY A 109 2.16 -4.62 8.06
C GLY A 109 2.61 -5.88 8.80
N ALA A 110 3.48 -6.69 8.18
CA ALA A 110 3.97 -7.95 8.72
C ALA A 110 4.53 -7.77 10.13
N SER A 111 4.16 -8.65 11.07
CA SER A 111 4.70 -8.65 12.45
C SER A 111 4.57 -7.31 13.18
N GLY A 112 3.52 -6.53 12.89
CA GLY A 112 3.28 -5.22 13.50
C GLY A 112 4.20 -4.10 12.98
N GLN A 113 4.96 -4.36 11.92
CA GLN A 113 5.79 -3.36 11.26
C GLN A 113 4.92 -2.32 10.54
N GLN A 114 5.47 -1.12 10.35
CA GLN A 114 4.86 -0.03 9.58
C GLN A 114 5.36 -0.01 8.13
N THR A 115 5.85 -1.15 7.65
CA THR A 115 6.42 -1.34 6.34
C THR A 115 5.71 -2.49 5.65
N ASP A 116 5.27 -2.22 4.43
CA ASP A 116 4.77 -3.21 3.49
C ASP A 116 5.93 -3.65 2.60
N TYR A 117 6.06 -4.96 2.37
CA TYR A 117 7.00 -5.55 1.42
C TYR A 117 6.22 -6.11 0.25
N PHE A 118 6.74 -5.91 -0.96
CA PHE A 118 6.07 -6.37 -2.16
C PHE A 118 7.06 -6.52 -3.32
N ASP A 119 6.75 -7.42 -4.24
CA ASP A 119 7.61 -7.76 -5.35
C ASP A 119 6.82 -8.39 -6.51
N ILE A 120 7.47 -8.48 -7.67
CA ILE A 120 7.07 -9.40 -8.73
C ILE A 120 8.03 -10.58 -8.69
N SER A 121 7.49 -11.79 -8.71
CA SER A 121 8.26 -13.02 -8.65
C SER A 121 8.06 -13.86 -9.91
N LEU A 122 9.20 -14.24 -10.51
CA LEU A 122 9.30 -15.16 -11.64
C LEU A 122 9.94 -16.49 -11.23
N VAL A 123 10.03 -16.76 -9.92
CA VAL A 123 10.52 -18.02 -9.35
C VAL A 123 9.63 -19.20 -9.76
N ASP A 124 8.34 -18.94 -9.97
CA ASP A 124 7.36 -19.89 -10.52
C ASP A 124 7.12 -19.69 -12.03
N GLY A 125 8.04 -19.00 -12.71
CA GLY A 125 7.98 -18.75 -14.14
C GLY A 125 7.23 -17.48 -14.53
N PHE A 126 6.88 -17.39 -15.81
CA PHE A 126 6.24 -16.24 -16.43
C PHE A 126 5.13 -16.69 -17.37
N ASN A 127 3.99 -16.02 -17.32
CA ASN A 127 2.92 -16.20 -18.30
C ASN A 127 2.44 -14.86 -18.89
N VAL A 128 2.17 -13.86 -18.04
CA VAL A 128 1.63 -12.55 -18.46
C VAL A 128 2.52 -11.43 -17.91
N PRO A 129 2.82 -10.37 -18.71
CA PRO A 129 3.51 -9.19 -18.21
C PRO A 129 2.73 -8.49 -17.08
N MET A 130 3.43 -7.88 -16.14
CA MET A 130 2.84 -7.32 -14.92
C MET A 130 3.56 -6.06 -14.46
N ASP A 131 2.78 -5.05 -14.06
CA ASP A 131 3.22 -3.96 -13.18
C ASP A 131 2.63 -4.19 -11.80
N PHE A 132 3.39 -3.94 -10.74
CA PHE A 132 2.88 -3.87 -9.37
C PHE A 132 3.38 -2.59 -8.71
N LEU A 133 2.49 -1.61 -8.60
CA LEU A 133 2.85 -0.24 -8.25
C LEU A 133 2.02 0.26 -7.07
N PRO A 134 2.57 1.16 -6.23
CA PRO A 134 1.75 1.97 -5.33
C PRO A 134 0.74 2.76 -6.15
N ALA A 135 -0.55 2.69 -5.79
CA ALA A 135 -1.60 3.43 -6.46
C ALA A 135 -1.48 4.93 -6.12
N PRO A 136 -1.56 5.83 -7.12
CA PRO A 136 -1.60 7.26 -6.87
C PRO A 136 -2.89 7.59 -6.13
N THR A 137 -2.78 7.84 -4.83
CA THR A 137 -3.91 8.22 -3.99
C THR A 137 -4.19 9.69 -4.20
N ASN A 138 -5.46 10.01 -4.44
CA ASN A 138 -6.10 11.33 -4.58
C ASN A 138 -5.55 12.43 -3.63
N GLY A 139 -4.33 12.91 -3.86
CA GLY A 139 -3.64 13.86 -2.98
C GLY A 139 -3.34 13.35 -1.57
N GLN A 140 -3.50 12.04 -1.32
CA GLN A 140 -3.28 11.39 -0.02
C GLN A 140 -2.39 10.14 -0.17
N GLY A 141 -1.41 10.23 -1.08
CA GLY A 141 -0.22 9.40 -1.02
C GLY A 141 0.35 9.53 0.38
N GLY A 142 0.42 8.42 1.11
CA GLY A 142 1.41 8.33 2.18
C GLY A 142 2.71 8.88 1.60
N LYS A 143 3.22 9.98 2.17
CA LYS A 143 4.45 10.62 1.70
C LYS A 143 5.52 9.52 1.64
N GLY A 144 5.98 9.15 0.44
CA GLY A 144 7.22 8.36 0.30
C GLY A 144 7.20 7.16 -0.64
N CYS A 145 6.06 6.65 -1.13
CA CYS A 145 6.08 5.50 -2.04
C CYS A 145 5.60 5.84 -3.45
N SER A 146 6.51 5.79 -4.43
CA SER A 146 6.24 6.10 -5.84
C SER A 146 6.85 5.10 -6.83
N LYS A 147 7.61 4.13 -6.32
CA LYS A 147 8.28 3.10 -7.12
C LYS A 147 7.69 1.74 -6.76
N GLY A 148 7.65 0.85 -7.73
CA GLY A 148 7.30 -0.55 -7.57
C GLY A 148 7.86 -1.34 -8.75
N PRO A 149 7.91 -2.67 -8.64
CA PRO A 149 8.48 -3.53 -9.66
C PRO A 149 7.66 -3.55 -10.94
N ARG A 150 8.36 -3.70 -12.06
CA ARG A 150 7.79 -3.84 -13.39
C ARG A 150 8.41 -5.01 -14.14
N CYS A 151 7.56 -5.77 -14.84
CA CYS A 151 7.95 -6.80 -15.79
C CYS A 151 7.05 -6.67 -17.03
N GLU A 152 7.31 -5.62 -17.81
CA GLU A 152 6.44 -5.17 -18.91
C GLU A 152 6.60 -5.98 -20.20
N THR A 153 7.73 -6.67 -20.35
CA THR A 153 8.09 -7.36 -21.61
C THR A 153 7.65 -8.82 -21.58
N ASN A 154 7.08 -9.29 -22.70
CA ASN A 154 6.72 -10.69 -22.85
C ASN A 154 7.96 -11.60 -22.99
N ILE A 155 8.29 -12.32 -21.91
CA ILE A 155 9.46 -13.23 -21.83
C ILE A 155 9.32 -14.44 -22.76
N THR A 156 8.10 -14.86 -23.12
CA THR A 156 7.86 -16.12 -23.86
C THR A 156 8.63 -16.22 -25.18
N SER A 157 8.88 -15.09 -25.85
CA SER A 157 9.65 -15.03 -27.10
C SER A 157 11.15 -15.33 -26.92
N GLN A 158 11.69 -15.08 -25.74
CA GLN A 158 13.09 -15.29 -25.37
C GLN A 158 13.26 -16.47 -24.39
N CYS A 159 12.19 -17.25 -24.17
CA CYS A 159 12.20 -18.37 -23.26
C CYS A 159 13.20 -19.45 -23.73
N PRO A 160 14.18 -19.84 -22.89
CA PRO A 160 15.09 -20.93 -23.20
C PRO A 160 14.32 -22.20 -23.54
N THR A 161 14.79 -22.97 -24.53
CA THR A 161 14.08 -24.17 -25.00
C THR A 161 13.73 -25.14 -23.88
N ALA A 162 14.63 -25.33 -22.91
CA ALA A 162 14.41 -26.23 -21.76
C ALA A 162 13.31 -25.75 -20.79
N LEU A 163 12.90 -24.49 -20.88
CA LEU A 163 11.95 -23.85 -19.97
C LEU A 163 10.60 -23.54 -20.62
N LYS A 164 10.44 -23.78 -21.92
CA LYS A 164 9.20 -23.49 -22.64
C LYS A 164 8.04 -24.32 -22.09
N ALA A 165 6.90 -23.67 -21.88
CA ALA A 165 5.66 -24.30 -21.51
C ALA A 165 4.49 -23.71 -22.33
N PRO A 166 3.37 -24.44 -22.48
CA PRO A 166 2.19 -23.89 -23.11
C PRO A 166 1.75 -22.58 -22.41
N GLY A 167 1.66 -21.49 -23.17
CA GLY A 167 1.23 -20.18 -22.64
C GLY A 167 2.23 -19.45 -21.74
N GLY A 168 3.46 -19.95 -21.57
CA GLY A 168 4.42 -19.32 -20.66
C GLY A 168 5.86 -19.83 -20.77
N CYS A 169 6.67 -19.44 -19.78
CA CYS A 169 8.05 -19.85 -19.60
C CYS A 169 8.26 -20.25 -18.14
N ASN A 170 8.55 -21.52 -17.88
CA ASN A 170 8.84 -22.00 -16.52
C ASN A 170 10.15 -21.43 -16.00
N ASN A 171 10.30 -21.34 -14.68
CA ASN A 171 11.62 -21.17 -14.08
C ASN A 171 12.36 -22.52 -14.03
N ALA A 172 13.69 -22.47 -13.93
CA ALA A 172 14.54 -23.64 -13.80
C ALA A 172 14.19 -24.50 -12.57
N CYS A 173 13.81 -23.90 -11.43
CA CYS A 173 13.39 -24.68 -10.26
C CYS A 173 12.15 -25.52 -10.59
N SER A 174 11.15 -24.92 -11.25
CA SER A 174 9.90 -25.60 -11.62
C SER A 174 10.11 -26.78 -12.56
N VAL A 175 11.15 -26.75 -13.41
CA VAL A 175 11.48 -27.81 -14.38
C VAL A 175 12.41 -28.86 -13.80
N PHE A 176 13.56 -28.44 -13.24
CA PHE A 176 14.65 -29.36 -12.89
C PHE A 176 14.55 -29.88 -11.46
N LYS A 177 13.88 -29.17 -10.55
CA LYS A 177 13.72 -29.55 -9.13
C LYS A 177 15.06 -29.83 -8.42
N GLN A 178 16.13 -29.12 -8.82
CA GLN A 178 17.47 -29.27 -8.22
C GLN A 178 17.76 -28.13 -7.25
N ASP A 179 18.51 -28.46 -6.20
CA ASP A 179 18.93 -27.52 -5.14
C ASP A 179 19.46 -26.20 -5.69
N ILE A 180 20.31 -26.24 -6.71
CA ILE A 180 20.94 -25.05 -7.30
C ILE A 180 19.94 -24.05 -7.89
N TYR A 181 18.77 -24.51 -8.37
CA TYR A 181 17.74 -23.64 -8.93
C TYR A 181 16.68 -23.27 -7.90
N CYS A 182 16.45 -24.14 -6.92
CA CYS A 182 15.41 -23.98 -5.92
C CYS A 182 15.91 -23.39 -4.59
N CYS A 183 17.21 -23.14 -4.45
CA CYS A 183 17.86 -22.71 -3.21
C CYS A 183 17.57 -23.63 -2.02
N THR A 184 17.48 -24.94 -2.26
CA THR A 184 17.22 -25.95 -1.23
C THR A 184 18.47 -26.75 -0.90
N GLY A 185 18.41 -27.52 0.19
CA GLY A 185 19.39 -28.55 0.50
C GLY A 185 20.84 -28.04 0.48
N SER A 186 21.66 -28.62 -0.40
CA SER A 186 23.08 -28.29 -0.55
C SER A 186 23.37 -26.85 -1.00
N SER A 187 22.37 -26.17 -1.58
CA SER A 187 22.49 -24.81 -2.10
C SER A 187 21.82 -23.76 -1.22
N SER A 188 21.24 -24.13 -0.07
CA SER A 188 20.48 -23.20 0.79
C SER A 188 21.30 -22.08 1.44
N SER A 189 22.63 -22.17 1.42
CA SER A 189 23.54 -21.17 1.98
C SER A 189 24.44 -20.52 0.93
N ASN A 190 24.36 -20.96 -0.32
CA ASN A 190 25.19 -20.49 -1.43
C ASN A 190 24.35 -20.35 -2.71
N CYS A 191 23.07 -19.98 -2.58
CA CYS A 191 22.23 -19.81 -3.74
C CYS A 191 22.61 -18.53 -4.49
N GLY A 192 22.48 -18.57 -5.80
CA GLY A 192 22.84 -17.41 -6.62
C GLY A 192 22.29 -17.51 -8.03
N PRO A 193 22.59 -16.49 -8.85
CA PRO A 193 22.20 -16.48 -10.25
C PRO A 193 22.71 -17.70 -11.00
N THR A 194 21.89 -18.18 -11.93
CA THR A 194 22.22 -19.26 -12.88
C THR A 194 22.00 -18.74 -14.29
N ASN A 195 22.53 -19.47 -15.28
CA ASN A 195 22.30 -19.16 -16.69
C ASN A 195 20.81 -19.06 -17.06
N TYR A 196 19.93 -19.74 -16.32
CA TYR A 196 18.49 -19.65 -16.52
C TYR A 196 17.86 -18.43 -15.83
N SER A 197 18.18 -18.17 -14.55
CA SER A 197 17.61 -17.01 -13.85
C SER A 197 18.09 -15.68 -14.44
N GLU A 198 19.33 -15.61 -14.93
CA GLU A 198 19.86 -14.43 -15.63
C GLU A 198 19.05 -14.03 -16.88
N VAL A 199 18.36 -14.98 -17.55
CA VAL A 199 17.47 -14.64 -18.67
C VAL A 199 16.26 -13.85 -18.19
N PHE A 200 15.61 -14.31 -17.10
CA PHE A 200 14.49 -13.60 -16.49
C PHE A 200 14.95 -12.24 -15.96
N LYS A 201 16.08 -12.21 -15.25
CA LYS A 201 16.59 -10.98 -14.64
C LYS A 201 16.96 -9.92 -15.67
N ARG A 202 17.54 -10.31 -16.80
CA ARG A 202 17.86 -9.37 -17.89
C ARG A 202 16.61 -8.73 -18.49
N ILE A 203 15.51 -9.47 -18.61
CA ILE A 203 14.28 -8.98 -19.24
C ILE A 203 13.42 -8.20 -18.24
N CYS A 204 13.38 -8.66 -16.99
CA CYS A 204 12.62 -8.07 -15.89
C CYS A 204 13.55 -7.84 -14.69
N PRO A 205 14.35 -6.75 -14.70
CA PRO A 205 15.36 -6.50 -13.66
C PRO A 205 14.79 -6.25 -12.28
N ASP A 206 13.55 -5.76 -12.19
CA ASP A 206 12.87 -5.49 -10.91
C ASP A 206 12.26 -6.75 -10.26
N ALA A 207 12.20 -7.87 -10.98
CA ALA A 207 11.53 -9.08 -10.50
C ALA A 207 12.51 -10.10 -9.92
N TYR A 208 12.04 -10.91 -8.97
CA TYR A 208 12.78 -12.08 -8.50
C TYR A 208 12.92 -13.07 -9.66
N SER A 209 14.17 -13.43 -9.96
CA SER A 209 14.50 -14.41 -11.00
C SER A 209 14.87 -15.79 -10.44
N TYR A 210 15.21 -15.86 -9.16
CA TYR A 210 15.49 -17.04 -8.35
C TYR A 210 15.15 -16.74 -6.86
N PRO A 211 15.05 -17.74 -5.97
CA PRO A 211 14.50 -17.55 -4.62
C PRO A 211 15.23 -16.54 -3.71
N GLU A 212 16.54 -16.34 -3.86
CA GLU A 212 17.34 -15.43 -3.00
C GLU A 212 17.74 -14.13 -3.75
N ASP A 213 16.91 -13.67 -4.69
CA ASP A 213 17.13 -12.44 -5.49
C ASP A 213 16.68 -11.15 -4.77
N ASP A 214 16.82 -11.08 -3.45
CA ASP A 214 16.23 -10.01 -2.62
C ASP A 214 16.81 -8.63 -2.93
N SER A 215 18.13 -8.56 -3.09
CA SER A 215 18.88 -7.29 -3.15
C SER A 215 18.44 -6.32 -4.25
N THR A 216 17.76 -6.82 -5.29
CA THR A 216 17.32 -6.02 -6.44
C THR A 216 15.83 -6.16 -6.74
N SER A 217 15.10 -6.97 -5.97
CA SER A 217 13.72 -7.36 -6.31
C SER A 217 12.70 -7.07 -5.20
N THR A 218 13.16 -6.79 -3.97
CA THR A 218 12.27 -6.41 -2.88
C THR A 218 11.96 -4.91 -2.90
N PHE A 219 10.68 -4.55 -2.92
CA PHE A 219 10.22 -3.16 -2.78
C PHE A 219 9.49 -2.95 -1.46
N THR A 220 9.52 -1.72 -0.97
CA THR A 220 8.87 -1.35 0.29
C THR A 220 8.08 -0.06 0.19
N CYS A 221 6.97 -0.01 0.92
CA CYS A 221 6.21 1.22 1.16
C CYS A 221 5.79 1.31 2.63
N PRO A 222 5.38 2.49 3.11
CA PRO A 222 4.69 2.60 4.40
C PRO A 222 3.39 1.78 4.40
N THR A 223 3.09 1.11 5.51
CA THR A 223 1.81 0.43 5.71
C THR A 223 0.64 1.41 5.60
N GLY A 224 -0.47 0.98 5.01
CA GLY A 224 -1.58 1.87 4.63
C GLY A 224 -1.57 2.23 3.14
N THR A 225 -0.56 1.79 2.39
CA THR A 225 -0.45 2.08 0.96
C THR A 225 -1.48 1.29 0.17
N ASN A 226 -2.18 1.96 -0.75
CA ASN A 226 -2.98 1.29 -1.76
C ASN A 226 -2.09 0.92 -2.94
N TYR A 227 -2.38 -0.19 -3.59
CA TYR A 227 -1.58 -0.70 -4.70
C TYR A 227 -2.44 -0.98 -5.94
N GLN A 228 -1.76 -1.09 -7.07
CA GLN A 228 -2.33 -1.57 -8.31
C GLN A 228 -1.46 -2.68 -8.91
N VAL A 229 -2.10 -3.77 -9.32
CA VAL A 229 -1.53 -4.82 -10.17
C VAL A 229 -2.13 -4.66 -11.55
N VAL A 230 -1.30 -4.47 -12.57
CA VAL A 230 -1.75 -4.27 -13.95
C VAL A 230 -1.17 -5.37 -14.82
N PHE A 231 -2.02 -6.21 -15.40
CA PHE A 231 -1.60 -7.21 -16.38
C PHE A 231 -1.50 -6.59 -17.77
N CYS A 232 -0.46 -6.94 -18.52
CA CYS A 232 -0.10 -6.31 -19.79
C CYS A 232 -0.02 -4.77 -19.69
N PRO A 233 0.81 -4.20 -18.80
CA PRO A 233 0.96 -2.76 -18.69
C PRO A 233 1.42 -2.18 -20.05
N PRO A 234 1.06 -0.92 -20.35
CA PRO A 234 1.52 -0.27 -21.57
C PRO A 234 3.05 -0.15 -21.51
N THR A 235 3.75 -0.74 -22.49
CA THR A 235 5.19 -0.58 -22.59
C THR A 235 5.49 0.88 -22.91
N ASN A 236 6.35 1.51 -22.11
CA ASN A 236 6.76 2.88 -22.39
C ASN A 236 7.72 2.89 -23.59
N MET A 237 7.18 2.85 -24.81
CA MET A 237 7.98 2.89 -26.04
C MET A 237 8.78 4.20 -26.21
N SER A 238 8.62 5.19 -25.32
CA SER A 238 9.40 6.43 -25.32
C SER A 238 10.78 6.33 -24.63
N ALA A 239 11.16 5.18 -24.06
CA ALA A 239 12.47 5.02 -23.40
C ALA A 239 13.55 4.35 -24.25
N ASN A 240 13.32 4.12 -25.55
CA ASN A 240 14.37 3.71 -26.48
C ASN A 240 14.80 4.93 -27.34
N PRO A 241 15.96 5.55 -27.09
CA PRO A 241 16.56 6.37 -28.12
C PRO A 241 17.01 5.43 -29.23
N ILE A 242 16.19 5.33 -30.28
CA ILE A 242 16.64 4.87 -31.60
C ILE A 242 17.89 5.70 -31.92
N ALA A 243 19.03 5.02 -32.05
CA ALA A 243 20.29 5.63 -32.43
C ALA A 243 20.09 6.55 -33.65
N PRO A 244 20.61 7.80 -33.65
CA PRO A 244 20.36 8.71 -34.74
C PRO A 244 21.04 8.23 -36.03
N ILE A 245 20.24 8.12 -37.10
CA ILE A 245 20.74 8.10 -38.47
C ILE A 245 21.34 9.49 -38.75
N PRO A 246 22.57 9.60 -39.31
CA PRO A 246 23.21 10.90 -39.52
C PRO A 246 22.57 11.61 -40.71
N THR A 247 21.93 12.75 -40.46
CA THR A 247 21.51 13.70 -41.51
C THR A 247 22.23 15.03 -41.33
N GLU A 248 22.82 15.49 -42.45
CA GLU A 248 23.56 16.75 -42.62
C GLU A 248 22.75 18.02 -42.30
N PRO A 249 23.42 19.17 -42.08
CA PRO A 249 22.84 20.35 -41.47
C PRO A 249 22.40 21.43 -42.48
N LYS A 250 21.34 22.17 -42.12
CA LYS A 250 20.99 23.59 -42.40
C LYS A 250 19.46 23.70 -42.39
N HIS A 251 18.79 24.75 -41.92
CA HIS A 251 19.13 26.17 -41.91
C HIS A 251 18.33 26.84 -40.77
N LYS A 252 18.95 27.77 -40.04
CA LYS A 252 18.23 28.70 -39.15
C LYS A 252 17.47 29.71 -40.02
N ASN A 253 16.24 30.05 -39.61
CA ASN A 253 15.72 31.40 -39.80
C ASN A 253 14.91 31.85 -38.59
N SER A 254 15.28 33.05 -38.15
CA SER A 254 14.71 33.85 -37.09
C SER A 254 13.43 34.54 -37.57
N SER A 255 12.54 34.87 -36.62
CA SER A 255 11.71 36.09 -36.55
C SER A 255 10.35 35.73 -35.93
N SER A 256 10.17 36.01 -34.64
CA SER A 256 9.48 37.22 -34.14
C SER A 256 7.99 37.25 -34.53
N TYR A 257 7.14 36.85 -33.58
CA TYR A 257 5.89 37.56 -33.35
C TYR A 257 5.73 37.79 -31.85
N ALA A 258 6.12 38.98 -31.45
CA ALA A 258 5.74 39.57 -30.18
C ALA A 258 4.23 39.77 -30.11
N ARG A 259 3.74 39.85 -28.87
CA ARG A 259 2.64 40.69 -28.37
C ARG A 259 1.37 39.94 -27.96
N ARG A 260 0.95 40.25 -26.72
CA ARG A 260 -0.32 39.93 -25.98
C ARG A 260 -0.21 38.66 -25.11
N ARG A 261 -0.37 38.70 -23.78
CA ARG A 261 -1.07 39.64 -22.89
C ARG A 261 -0.41 39.64 -21.50
N VAL A 262 -0.01 40.82 -21.05
CA VAL A 262 -0.04 41.22 -19.64
C VAL A 262 -1.49 41.02 -19.17
N PHE A 263 -1.71 40.30 -18.06
CA PHE A 263 -2.80 40.41 -17.07
C PHE A 263 -2.91 39.10 -16.28
N ALA A 264 -2.08 38.94 -15.23
CA ALA A 264 -2.33 38.06 -14.08
C ALA A 264 -1.28 38.28 -12.98
N VAL A 265 -1.09 39.54 -12.59
CA VAL A 265 -0.53 39.89 -11.28
C VAL A 265 -1.64 40.67 -10.59
N ILE A 266 -1.87 40.42 -9.31
CA ILE A 266 -3.01 40.86 -8.47
C ILE A 266 -4.14 39.83 -8.44
N LEU A 267 -3.95 38.79 -7.62
CA LEU A 267 -5.02 38.08 -6.88
C LEU A 267 -4.45 37.19 -5.75
N GLY A 268 -3.12 37.08 -5.61
CA GLY A 268 -2.48 36.34 -4.50
C GLY A 268 -2.12 37.18 -3.26
N SER A 269 -2.11 38.51 -3.35
CA SER A 269 -1.61 39.39 -2.27
C SER A 269 -2.66 39.78 -1.24
N VAL A 270 -3.94 39.89 -1.61
CA VAL A 270 -5.00 40.32 -0.68
C VAL A 270 -5.43 39.18 0.26
N GLY A 271 -5.53 37.95 -0.27
CA GLY A 271 -5.87 36.77 0.55
C GLY A 271 -4.80 36.45 1.59
N SER A 272 -3.52 36.65 1.25
CA SER A 272 -2.40 36.42 2.16
C SER A 272 -2.42 37.40 3.35
N LEU A 273 -2.76 38.68 3.11
CA LEU A 273 -2.87 39.68 4.18
C LEU A 273 -4.06 39.42 5.12
N ILE A 274 -5.20 38.96 4.59
CA ILE A 274 -6.36 38.63 5.43
C ILE A 274 -6.06 37.42 6.32
N MET A 275 -5.46 36.36 5.76
CA MET A 275 -5.10 35.17 6.54
C MET A 275 -4.08 35.48 7.63
N LEU A 276 -3.11 36.36 7.35
CA LEU A 276 -2.10 36.77 8.30
C LEU A 276 -2.68 37.62 9.44
N ALA A 277 -3.65 38.51 9.13
CA ALA A 277 -4.37 39.27 10.14
C ALA A 277 -5.26 38.39 11.05
N VAL A 278 -5.93 37.38 10.49
CA VAL A 278 -6.71 36.40 11.27
C VAL A 278 -5.80 35.57 12.18
N PHE A 279 -4.63 35.16 11.70
CA PHE A 279 -3.63 34.45 12.52
C PHE A 279 -3.14 35.33 13.68
N ILE A 280 -2.72 36.56 13.41
CA ILE A 280 -2.21 37.47 14.45
C ILE A 280 -3.29 37.75 15.50
N THR A 281 -4.53 37.99 15.08
CA THR A 281 -5.64 38.25 16.02
C THR A 281 -6.00 37.01 16.85
N PHE A 282 -5.98 35.82 16.27
CA PHE A 282 -6.18 34.56 17.00
C PHE A 282 -5.10 34.32 18.06
N PHE A 283 -3.82 34.50 17.71
CA PHE A 283 -2.72 34.34 18.65
C PHE A 283 -2.72 35.43 19.74
N ALA A 284 -3.07 36.67 19.40
CA ALA A 284 -3.23 37.74 20.40
C ALA A 284 -4.40 37.46 21.36
N TYR A 285 -5.52 36.92 20.85
CA TYR A 285 -6.64 36.49 21.67
C TYR A 285 -6.23 35.35 22.62
N LYS A 286 -5.60 34.29 22.09
CA LYS A 286 -5.15 33.14 22.90
C LYS A 286 -4.12 33.55 23.97
N ARG A 287 -3.23 34.49 23.66
CA ARG A 287 -2.25 35.03 24.62
C ARG A 287 -2.90 35.91 25.69
N ARG A 288 -4.01 36.59 25.37
CA ARG A 288 -4.79 37.38 26.34
C ARG A 288 -5.64 36.49 27.26
N THR A 289 -6.23 35.42 26.74
CA THR A 289 -6.98 34.47 27.56
C THR A 289 -6.07 33.72 28.51
N TRP A 290 -4.88 33.29 28.04
CA TRP A 290 -3.89 32.61 28.88
C TRP A 290 -3.38 33.49 30.02
N ARG A 291 -3.06 34.77 29.76
CA ARG A 291 -2.70 35.73 30.82
C ARG A 291 -3.85 36.03 31.80
N ARG A 292 -5.11 35.84 31.40
CA ARG A 292 -6.26 36.05 32.27
C ARG A 292 -6.41 34.90 33.27
N GLN A 293 -6.06 33.68 32.88
CA GLN A 293 -6.03 32.50 33.76
C GLN A 293 -4.93 32.62 34.83
N GLU A 294 -3.73 33.11 34.48
CA GLU A 294 -2.67 33.38 35.47
C GLU A 294 -3.08 34.46 36.51
N ILE A 295 -3.95 35.40 36.15
CA ILE A 295 -4.44 36.45 37.05
C ILE A 295 -5.56 35.93 37.97
N GLU A 296 -6.41 35.02 37.49
CA GLU A 296 -7.47 34.40 38.33
C GLU A 296 -6.88 33.45 39.38
N GLU A 297 -5.88 32.63 39.02
CA GLU A 297 -5.20 31.75 39.99
C GLU A 297 -4.40 32.55 41.05
N GLY A 298 -3.76 33.66 40.66
CA GLY A 298 -3.04 34.52 41.62
C GLY A 298 -3.94 35.33 42.57
N ASN A 299 -5.20 35.59 42.18
CA ASN A 299 -6.13 36.37 43.00
C ASN A 299 -6.89 35.50 44.03
N GLU A 300 -7.02 34.19 43.78
CA GLU A 300 -7.49 33.21 44.77
C GLU A 300 -6.43 32.95 45.86
N GLU A 301 -5.15 32.85 45.49
CA GLU A 301 -4.04 32.66 46.44
C GLU A 301 -3.86 33.87 47.39
N PHE A 302 -4.10 35.09 46.91
CA PHE A 302 -4.03 36.31 47.73
C PHE A 302 -5.29 36.56 48.58
N GLY A 303 -6.45 36.04 48.17
CA GLY A 303 -7.71 36.13 48.91
C GLY A 303 -7.71 35.29 50.19
N GLU A 304 -7.05 34.13 50.17
CA GLU A 304 -6.96 33.24 51.34
C GLU A 304 -5.99 33.76 52.42
N LEU A 305 -4.99 34.56 52.04
CA LEU A 305 -4.01 35.17 52.97
C LEU A 305 -4.55 36.38 53.75
N ILE A 306 -5.55 37.11 53.23
CA ILE A 306 -6.12 38.30 53.89
C ILE A 306 -7.33 37.94 54.79
N GLY A 307 -7.95 36.77 54.60
CA GLY A 307 -9.13 36.32 55.35
C GLY A 307 -8.89 35.85 56.79
N THR A 308 -7.63 35.80 57.26
CA THR A 308 -7.30 35.22 58.59
C THR A 308 -6.89 36.24 59.66
N THR A 309 -6.92 37.55 59.39
CA THR A 309 -6.41 38.57 60.33
C THR A 309 -7.47 39.54 60.91
N ASP A 310 -8.75 39.46 60.51
CA ASP A 310 -9.78 40.44 60.91
C ASP A 310 -10.90 39.91 61.83
N GLN A 311 -10.64 38.83 62.59
CA GLN A 311 -11.61 38.29 63.58
C GLN A 311 -11.16 38.35 65.05
N VAL A 312 -10.06 39.05 65.37
CA VAL A 312 -9.64 39.24 66.77
C VAL A 312 -9.26 40.69 67.03
N HIS A 313 -10.27 41.56 67.19
CA HIS A 313 -10.35 42.58 68.24
C HIS A 313 -11.51 43.53 67.96
N ILE A 314 -12.44 43.62 68.92
CA ILE A 314 -13.19 44.81 69.40
C ILE A 314 -14.62 44.40 69.79
N SER A 315 -14.79 44.09 71.08
CA SER A 315 -15.86 44.64 71.93
C SER A 315 -15.50 44.26 73.37
N ALA A 316 -14.72 45.09 74.06
CA ALA A 316 -15.18 46.23 74.87
C ALA A 316 -15.73 45.79 76.24
N ALA A 317 -14.98 46.22 77.26
CA ALA A 317 -15.17 46.05 78.68
C ALA A 317 -16.52 46.56 79.21
N THR A 318 -17.05 45.93 80.28
CA THR A 318 -17.32 46.63 81.56
C THR A 318 -17.62 45.65 82.71
N ARG A 319 -17.03 45.95 83.89
CA ARG A 319 -17.46 45.66 85.28
C ARG A 319 -17.91 44.22 85.62
N GLY A 320 -17.43 43.56 86.66
CA GLY A 320 -16.69 44.02 87.83
C GLY A 320 -17.03 43.10 89.00
N ASN A 321 -16.04 42.89 89.86
CA ASN A 321 -16.14 42.60 91.28
C ASN A 321 -16.65 41.23 91.76
N GLN A 322 -15.95 40.80 92.81
CA GLN A 322 -16.25 39.76 93.79
C GLN A 322 -16.14 38.30 93.35
N THR A 323 -15.79 37.31 94.18
CA THR A 323 -15.07 37.14 95.47
C THR A 323 -15.30 35.64 95.75
N ILE A 324 -14.22 34.85 95.90
CA ILE A 324 -14.03 33.74 96.87
C ILE A 324 -15.25 32.80 97.14
N GLN A 325 -15.14 31.50 96.85
CA GLN A 325 -14.94 30.43 97.86
C GLN A 325 -15.12 29.00 97.31
N ARG A 326 -14.14 28.19 97.75
CA ARG A 326 -14.13 26.73 98.02
C ARG A 326 -14.24 25.76 96.84
#